data_AF-A0A7S2X9N1-F1
#
_entry.id   AF-A0A7S2X9N1-F1
#
_cell.length_a   1.000
_cell.length_b   1.000
_cell.length_c   1.000
_cell.angle_alpha   90.00
_cell.angle_beta   90.00
_cell.angle_gamma   90.00
#
_symmetry.space_group_name_H-M   'P 1'
#
loop_
_entity.id
_entity.type
_entity.pdbx_description
1 polymer ?
#
loop_
_entity_poly.entity_id
_entity_poly.type
_entity_poly.pdbx_seq_one_letter_code
_entity_poly.pdbx_strand_id
1 'polypeptide(L)'
;EEEKKRKEEEMKSHLADFMNMIEKETAEQKKKDEEEAEKKRKAEEEQRKKEEEEKARLKQQKAAKKKLRMKKSKWRIATDKATGKEYYWNKDSGCVTWEKPAELKEIEDGDGEEKSAAADGSQKRTSSSKQNRRSSPSDSRSPERRRRRNKRSRSRSRDRGRRRNRSRRRRR
;
A
#
# COMPACT_ATOMS: atom_id res chain seq x y z
N GLU A 1 -42.15 -13.21 -70.00
CA GLU A 1 -42.15 -13.82 -68.64
C GLU A 1 -40.77 -14.37 -68.28
N GLU A 2 -40.15 -15.13 -69.17
CA GLU A 2 -38.80 -15.69 -68.98
C GLU A 2 -37.69 -14.65 -68.72
N GLU A 3 -37.70 -13.51 -69.41
CA GLU A 3 -36.68 -12.46 -69.21
C GLU A 3 -36.74 -11.83 -67.80
N LYS A 4 -37.94 -11.71 -67.22
CA LYS A 4 -38.14 -11.20 -65.86
C LYS A 4 -37.63 -12.20 -64.83
N LYS A 5 -37.89 -13.49 -65.07
CA LYS A 5 -37.39 -14.60 -64.24
C LYS A 5 -35.86 -14.68 -64.27
N ARG A 6 -35.25 -14.50 -65.45
CA ARG A 6 -33.79 -14.43 -65.59
C ARG A 6 -33.18 -13.25 -64.83
N LYS A 7 -33.76 -12.05 -64.94
CA LYS A 7 -33.31 -10.87 -64.18
C LYS A 7 -33.46 -11.06 -62.66
N GLU A 8 -34.50 -11.78 -62.23
CA GLU A 8 -34.71 -12.11 -60.82
C GLU A 8 -33.69 -13.14 -60.30
N GLU A 9 -33.34 -14.15 -61.10
CA GLU A 9 -32.29 -15.12 -60.79
C GLU A 9 -30.90 -14.46 -60.77
N GLU A 10 -30.61 -13.56 -61.70
CA GLU A 10 -29.38 -12.76 -61.71
C GLU A 10 -29.30 -11.86 -60.46
N MET A 11 -30.40 -11.23 -60.06
CA MET A 11 -30.47 -10.43 -58.82
C MET A 11 -30.29 -11.28 -57.57
N LYS A 12 -30.86 -12.50 -57.54
CA LYS A 12 -30.68 -13.47 -56.44
C LYS A 12 -29.25 -13.99 -56.34
N SER A 13 -28.60 -14.26 -57.49
CA SER A 13 -27.18 -14.63 -57.52
C SER A 13 -26.31 -13.50 -56.97
N HIS A 14 -26.56 -12.26 -57.41
CA HIS A 14 -25.82 -11.09 -56.92
C HIS A 14 -26.05 -10.86 -55.42
N LEU A 15 -27.27 -11.08 -54.92
CA LEU A 15 -27.57 -11.03 -53.49
C LEU A 15 -26.84 -12.15 -52.72
N ALA A 16 -26.77 -13.36 -53.26
CA ALA A 16 -26.07 -14.49 -52.65
C ALA A 16 -24.56 -14.23 -52.57
N ASP A 17 -23.96 -13.67 -53.62
CA ASP A 17 -22.55 -13.28 -53.63
C ASP A 17 -22.27 -12.16 -52.61
N PHE A 18 -23.18 -11.19 -52.49
CA PHE A 18 -23.08 -10.12 -51.49
C PHE A 18 -23.20 -10.64 -50.06
N MET A 19 -24.14 -11.55 -49.78
CA MET A 19 -24.28 -12.18 -48.46
C MET A 19 -23.05 -13.02 -48.10
N ASN A 20 -22.52 -13.80 -49.05
CA ASN A 20 -21.28 -14.56 -48.86
C ASN A 20 -20.08 -13.63 -48.59
N MET A 21 -20.04 -12.43 -49.18
CA MET A 21 -19.01 -11.42 -48.92
C MET A 21 -19.11 -10.87 -47.49
N ILE A 22 -20.31 -10.53 -47.02
CA ILE A 22 -20.55 -10.09 -45.64
C ILE A 22 -20.19 -11.19 -44.63
N GLU A 23 -20.54 -12.45 -44.91
CA GLU A 23 -20.19 -13.58 -44.05
C GLU A 23 -18.67 -13.78 -43.96
N LYS A 24 -17.95 -13.63 -45.08
CA LYS A 24 -16.48 -13.68 -45.09
C LYS A 24 -15.86 -12.53 -44.30
N GLU A 25 -16.31 -11.30 -44.53
CA GLU A 25 -15.80 -10.11 -43.87
C GLU A 25 -16.05 -10.14 -42.35
N THR A 26 -17.23 -10.62 -41.93
CA THR A 26 -17.55 -10.80 -40.50
C THR A 26 -16.80 -11.97 -39.86
N ALA A 27 -16.50 -13.04 -40.61
CA ALA A 27 -15.67 -14.14 -40.12
C ALA A 27 -14.21 -13.74 -39.95
N GLU A 28 -13.67 -12.94 -40.88
CA GLU A 28 -12.33 -12.37 -40.77
C GLU A 28 -12.23 -11.39 -39.61
N GLN A 29 -13.23 -10.53 -39.44
CA GLN A 29 -13.29 -9.61 -38.31
C GLN A 29 -13.34 -10.35 -36.97
N LYS A 30 -14.17 -11.40 -36.85
CA LYS A 30 -14.23 -12.25 -35.65
C LYS A 30 -12.91 -12.94 -35.34
N LYS A 31 -12.21 -13.47 -36.36
CA LYS A 31 -10.89 -14.11 -36.18
C LYS A 31 -9.86 -13.10 -35.68
N LYS A 32 -9.88 -11.89 -36.23
CA LYS A 32 -8.96 -10.81 -35.83
C LYS A 32 -9.21 -10.37 -34.38
N ASP A 33 -10.47 -10.23 -33.99
CA ASP A 33 -10.85 -9.88 -32.62
C ASP A 33 -10.50 -11.01 -31.62
N GLU A 34 -10.64 -12.27 -32.02
CA GLU A 34 -10.26 -13.44 -31.21
C GLU A 34 -8.74 -13.53 -31.01
N GLU A 35 -7.96 -13.31 -32.07
CA GLU A 35 -6.49 -13.28 -32.00
C GLU A 35 -6.00 -12.10 -31.14
N GLU A 36 -6.63 -10.93 -31.25
CA GLU A 36 -6.33 -9.77 -30.40
C GLU A 36 -6.69 -10.03 -28.93
N ALA A 37 -7.83 -10.66 -28.67
CA ALA A 37 -8.23 -11.05 -27.32
C ALA A 37 -7.26 -12.08 -26.71
N GLU A 38 -6.76 -13.03 -27.50
CA GLU A 38 -5.77 -14.00 -27.06
C GLU A 38 -4.41 -13.32 -26.76
N LYS A 39 -3.95 -12.42 -27.62
CA LYS A 39 -2.74 -11.61 -27.39
C LYS A 39 -2.87 -10.78 -26.12
N LYS A 40 -4.02 -10.15 -25.89
CA LYS A 40 -4.29 -9.37 -24.68
C LYS A 40 -4.30 -10.23 -23.42
N ARG A 41 -4.90 -11.42 -23.48
CA ARG A 41 -4.89 -12.39 -22.36
C ARG A 41 -3.49 -12.85 -22.02
N LYS A 42 -2.69 -13.19 -23.03
CA LYS A 42 -1.28 -13.60 -22.86
C LYS A 42 -0.43 -12.47 -22.26
N ALA A 43 -0.60 -11.23 -22.75
CA ALA A 43 0.10 -10.07 -22.22
C ALA A 43 -0.28 -9.78 -20.76
N GLU A 44 -1.56 -9.89 -20.38
CA GLU A 44 -2.01 -9.70 -19.00
C GLU A 44 -1.46 -10.79 -18.07
N GLU A 45 -1.44 -12.05 -18.51
CA GLU A 45 -0.86 -13.15 -17.74
C GLU A 45 0.66 -12.95 -17.52
N GLU A 46 1.38 -12.52 -18.56
CA GLU A 46 2.81 -12.22 -18.45
C GLU A 46 3.07 -11.04 -17.50
N GLN A 47 2.26 -9.98 -17.57
CA GLN A 47 2.33 -8.85 -16.63
C GLN A 47 2.09 -9.31 -15.19
N ARG A 48 1.07 -10.15 -14.95
CA ARG A 48 0.80 -10.72 -13.62
C ARG A 48 1.97 -11.54 -13.10
N LYS A 49 2.60 -12.36 -13.95
CA LYS A 49 3.80 -13.14 -13.58
C LYS A 49 4.97 -12.24 -13.23
N LYS A 50 5.25 -11.20 -14.03
CA LYS A 50 6.31 -10.22 -13.76
C LYS A 50 6.07 -9.47 -12.44
N GLU A 51 4.83 -9.04 -12.19
CA GLU A 51 4.48 -8.39 -10.92
C GLU A 51 4.63 -9.32 -9.72
N GLU A 52 4.25 -10.59 -9.85
CA GLU A 52 4.41 -11.57 -8.78
C GLU A 52 5.88 -11.84 -8.48
N GLU A 53 6.72 -11.97 -9.51
CA GLU A 53 8.17 -12.13 -9.38
C GLU A 53 8.81 -10.90 -8.71
N GLU A 54 8.41 -9.69 -9.12
CA GLU A 54 8.89 -8.44 -8.53
C GLU A 54 8.48 -8.31 -7.06
N LYS A 55 7.22 -8.63 -6.73
CA LYS A 55 6.72 -8.70 -5.34
C LYS A 55 7.49 -9.75 -4.52
N ALA A 56 7.78 -10.92 -5.10
CA ALA A 56 8.57 -11.95 -4.44
C ALA A 56 10.01 -11.48 -4.17
N ARG A 57 10.64 -10.83 -5.14
CA ARG A 57 11.98 -10.24 -5.00
C ARG A 57 12.00 -9.15 -3.93
N LEU A 58 11.01 -8.26 -3.91
CA LEU A 58 10.91 -7.23 -2.88
C LEU A 58 10.72 -7.83 -1.48
N LYS A 59 9.91 -8.90 -1.36
CA LYS A 59 9.73 -9.63 -0.10
C LYS A 59 11.04 -10.28 0.35
N GLN A 60 11.81 -10.89 -0.56
CA GLN A 60 13.13 -11.45 -0.25
C GLN A 60 14.13 -10.38 0.18
N GLN A 61 14.20 -9.25 -0.53
CA GLN A 61 15.06 -8.13 -0.16
C GLN A 61 14.69 -7.56 1.20
N LYS A 62 13.40 -7.36 1.48
CA LYS A 62 12.91 -6.92 2.80
C LYS A 62 13.25 -7.93 3.89
N ALA A 63 13.10 -9.23 3.65
CA ALA A 63 13.48 -10.26 4.60
C ALA A 63 15.00 -10.29 4.83
N ALA A 64 15.82 -10.13 3.79
CA ALA A 64 17.26 -10.04 3.88
C ALA A 64 17.71 -8.78 4.64
N LYS A 65 17.12 -7.62 4.34
CA LYS A 65 17.35 -6.35 5.06
C LYS A 65 16.96 -6.48 6.52
N LYS A 66 15.79 -7.08 6.84
CA LYS A 66 15.38 -7.37 8.22
C LYS A 66 16.38 -8.28 8.92
N LYS A 67 16.80 -9.39 8.28
CA LYS A 67 17.84 -10.29 8.82
C LYS A 67 19.16 -9.57 9.05
N LEU A 68 19.58 -8.69 8.15
CA LEU A 68 20.81 -7.91 8.30
C LEU A 68 20.71 -6.92 9.46
N ARG A 69 19.59 -6.21 9.61
CA ARG A 69 19.34 -5.31 10.76
C ARG A 69 19.36 -6.10 12.07
N MET A 70 18.72 -7.28 12.12
CA MET A 70 18.76 -8.20 13.26
C MET A 70 20.15 -8.82 13.52
N LYS A 71 21.01 -8.89 12.49
CA LYS A 71 22.40 -9.32 12.64
C LYS A 71 23.28 -8.21 13.19
N LYS A 72 23.01 -6.95 12.80
CA LYS A 72 23.66 -5.74 13.32
C LYS A 72 23.19 -5.36 14.72
N SER A 73 21.97 -5.75 15.11
CA SER A 73 21.50 -5.54 16.47
C SER A 73 22.21 -6.42 17.47
N LYS A 74 22.55 -5.82 18.61
CA LYS A 74 23.20 -6.49 19.76
C LYS A 74 22.24 -7.42 20.52
N TRP A 75 20.95 -7.27 20.27
CA TRP A 75 19.88 -8.08 20.84
C TRP A 75 19.62 -9.35 20.02
N ARG A 76 19.37 -10.44 20.73
CA ARG A 76 18.99 -11.74 20.19
C ARG A 76 17.67 -12.18 20.80
N ILE A 77 16.81 -12.74 19.97
CA ILE A 77 15.50 -13.28 20.38
C ILE A 77 15.67 -14.79 20.53
N ALA A 78 15.24 -15.33 21.66
CA ALA A 78 15.21 -16.75 21.92
C ALA A 78 13.89 -17.13 22.58
N THR A 79 13.39 -18.32 22.30
CA THR A 79 12.19 -18.85 22.93
C THR A 79 12.60 -19.73 24.09
N ASP A 80 12.07 -19.45 25.26
CA ASP A 80 12.24 -20.33 26.42
C ASP A 80 11.40 -21.60 26.23
N LYS A 81 12.02 -22.77 26.35
CA LYS A 81 11.36 -24.08 26.18
C LYS A 81 10.41 -24.40 27.33
N ALA A 82 10.63 -23.84 28.51
CA ALA A 82 9.78 -24.10 29.67
C ALA A 82 8.45 -23.34 29.59
N THR A 83 8.49 -22.08 29.14
CA THR A 83 7.30 -21.21 29.11
C THR A 83 6.73 -21.00 27.71
N GLY A 84 7.48 -21.31 26.65
CA GLY A 84 7.13 -20.98 25.27
C GLY A 84 7.17 -19.47 24.96
N LYS A 85 7.67 -18.64 25.89
CA LYS A 85 7.74 -17.19 25.73
C LYS A 85 9.05 -16.77 25.07
N GLU A 86 8.97 -15.77 24.20
CA GLU A 86 10.14 -15.14 23.61
C GLU A 86 10.79 -14.19 24.63
N TYR A 87 12.10 -14.32 24.82
CA TYR A 87 12.92 -13.39 25.58
C TYR A 87 14.00 -12.77 24.69
N TYR A 88 14.40 -11.56 25.04
CA TYR A 88 15.41 -10.79 24.32
C TYR A 88 16.66 -10.70 25.20
N TRP A 89 17.79 -11.15 24.69
CA TRP A 89 19.06 -11.06 25.39
C TRP A 89 20.06 -10.18 24.63
N ASN A 90 20.68 -9.24 25.32
CA ASN A 90 21.71 -8.37 24.78
C ASN A 90 23.08 -9.05 24.93
N LYS A 91 23.80 -9.22 23.82
CA LYS A 91 25.15 -9.81 23.85
C LYS A 91 26.19 -8.91 24.50
N ASP A 92 26.03 -7.59 24.38
CA ASP A 92 27.04 -6.62 24.81
C ASP A 92 26.95 -6.36 26.31
N SER A 93 25.74 -6.24 26.84
CA SER A 93 25.52 -5.96 28.27
C SER A 93 25.18 -7.20 29.10
N GLY A 94 24.91 -8.34 28.46
CA GLY A 94 24.42 -9.56 29.14
C GLY A 94 23.00 -9.44 29.71
N CYS A 95 22.30 -8.33 29.45
CA CYS A 95 20.96 -8.10 30.00
C CYS A 95 19.90 -8.92 29.26
N VAL A 96 18.97 -9.50 30.02
CA VAL A 96 17.80 -10.21 29.49
C VAL A 96 16.55 -9.38 29.80
N THR A 97 15.68 -9.21 28.80
CA THR A 97 14.38 -8.56 28.93
C THR A 97 13.29 -9.42 28.31
N TRP A 98 12.13 -9.47 28.95
CA TRP A 98 10.92 -10.12 28.45
C TRP A 98 10.10 -9.19 27.55
N GLU A 99 10.35 -7.88 27.63
CA GLU A 99 9.73 -6.88 26.77
C GLU A 99 10.65 -6.52 25.61
N LYS A 100 10.08 -6.29 24.42
CA LYS A 100 10.85 -5.90 23.23
C LYS A 100 11.54 -4.54 23.47
N PRO A 101 12.89 -4.48 23.49
CA PRO A 101 13.64 -3.27 23.79
C PRO A 101 13.44 -2.20 22.70
N ALA A 102 13.55 -0.92 23.06
CA ALA A 102 13.33 0.21 22.15
C ALA A 102 14.22 0.14 20.90
N GLU A 103 15.48 -0.27 21.05
CA GLU A 103 16.41 -0.49 19.95
C GLU A 103 15.89 -1.52 18.92
N LEU A 104 15.14 -2.55 19.36
CA LEU A 104 14.51 -3.51 18.44
C LEU A 104 13.22 -2.97 17.81
N LYS A 105 12.50 -2.08 18.51
CA LYS A 105 11.31 -1.40 17.95
C LYS A 105 11.72 -0.43 16.84
N GLU A 106 12.78 0.36 17.05
CA GLU A 106 13.34 1.25 16.04
C GLU A 106 13.84 0.48 14.79
N ILE A 107 14.30 -0.76 14.96
CA ILE A 107 14.66 -1.65 13.86
C ILE A 107 13.44 -2.16 13.07
N GLU A 108 12.26 -2.26 13.69
CA GLU A 108 11.04 -2.70 13.00
C GLU A 108 10.26 -1.54 12.38
N ASP A 109 10.25 -0.36 13.03
CA ASP A 109 9.48 0.81 12.61
C ASP A 109 10.27 1.79 11.73
N GLY A 110 11.60 1.69 11.68
CA GLY A 110 12.49 2.61 10.96
C GLY A 110 12.52 2.51 9.43
N ASP A 111 11.43 2.08 8.78
CA ASP A 111 11.20 2.36 7.34
C ASP A 111 10.36 3.67 7.17
N GLY A 112 10.13 4.42 8.26
CA GLY A 112 9.71 5.81 8.23
C GLY A 112 10.87 6.75 8.55
N GLU A 113 11.24 7.58 7.56
CA GLU A 113 12.01 8.83 7.74
C GLU A 113 13.53 8.70 7.89
N GLU A 114 14.21 8.43 6.77
CA GLU A 114 15.58 8.90 6.56
C GLU A 114 15.54 10.40 6.20
N LYS A 115 15.38 11.26 7.23
CA LYS A 115 15.81 12.67 7.15
C LYS A 115 17.16 12.82 7.85
N SER A 116 18.20 12.64 7.04
CA SER A 116 19.49 13.32 7.08
C SER A 116 19.78 14.16 8.34
N ALA A 117 20.46 13.56 9.31
CA ALA A 117 21.35 14.28 10.21
C ALA A 117 22.71 14.41 9.50
N ALA A 118 22.94 15.54 8.83
CA ALA A 118 24.25 15.94 8.32
C ALA A 118 24.42 17.46 8.46
N ALA A 119 25.37 17.84 9.33
CA ALA A 119 26.09 19.12 9.40
C ALA A 119 25.24 20.37 9.75
N ASP A 120 25.71 21.39 10.47
CA ASP A 120 27.05 21.87 10.76
C ASP A 120 26.94 22.86 11.94
N GLY A 121 27.94 22.88 12.83
CA GLY A 121 27.92 23.66 14.06
C GLY A 121 28.17 25.14 13.86
N SER A 122 27.42 26.00 14.57
CA SER A 122 27.88 27.36 14.84
C SER A 122 27.50 27.80 16.26
N GLN A 123 28.47 27.65 17.17
CA GLN A 123 28.49 28.35 18.45
C GLN A 123 29.32 29.64 18.32
N LYS A 124 28.68 30.80 18.46
CA LYS A 124 29.13 32.05 19.12
C LYS A 124 28.11 33.14 18.74
N ARG A 125 27.57 33.92 19.67
CA ARG A 125 28.20 35.11 20.31
C ARG A 125 27.40 35.43 21.59
N THR A 126 28.01 35.28 22.77
CA THR A 126 28.57 36.33 23.65
C THR A 126 27.61 37.44 24.09
N SER A 127 27.40 37.47 25.41
CA SER A 127 26.96 38.53 26.32
C SER A 127 27.09 39.99 25.87
N SER A 128 26.05 40.79 26.13
CA SER A 128 26.06 41.86 27.16
C SER A 128 25.09 43.01 26.83
N SER A 129 24.52 43.57 27.90
CA SER A 129 24.26 45.01 28.09
C SER A 129 22.88 45.60 27.72
N LYS A 130 22.36 46.34 28.72
CA LYS A 130 21.23 47.32 28.77
C LYS A 130 19.87 46.74 29.19
N GLN A 131 19.60 46.65 30.49
CA GLN A 131 19.07 47.71 31.37
C GLN A 131 17.72 48.31 30.92
N ASN A 132 16.67 47.83 31.60
CA ASN A 132 15.73 48.61 32.41
C ASN A 132 14.93 49.74 31.74
N ARG A 133 13.60 49.56 31.59
CA ARG A 133 12.60 50.55 32.05
C ARG A 133 11.33 49.87 32.57
N ARG A 134 10.94 50.34 33.75
CA ARG A 134 9.78 50.00 34.57
C ARG A 134 8.44 50.26 33.87
N SER A 135 7.42 49.50 34.29
CA SER A 135 6.18 49.98 34.94
C SER A 135 4.95 49.19 34.50
N SER A 136 4.46 48.30 35.37
CA SER A 136 3.03 47.95 35.47
C SER A 136 2.29 49.15 36.07
N PRO A 137 0.99 49.42 35.81
CA PRO A 137 -0.10 48.50 36.19
C PRO A 137 -1.37 48.53 35.31
N SER A 138 -2.28 47.59 35.61
CA SER A 138 -3.73 47.57 35.28
C SER A 138 -4.15 47.53 33.81
N ASP A 139 -4.42 46.32 33.28
CA ASP A 139 -5.59 46.12 32.42
C ASP A 139 -6.24 44.76 32.76
N SER A 140 -7.29 44.86 33.56
CA SER A 140 -8.22 43.81 33.89
C SER A 140 -9.13 43.54 32.68
N ARG A 141 -8.72 42.63 31.79
CA ARG A 141 -9.63 42.03 30.80
C ARG A 141 -9.43 40.52 30.67
N SER A 142 -10.16 39.81 31.54
CA SER A 142 -10.88 38.54 31.34
C SER A 142 -10.16 37.36 30.65
N PRO A 143 -9.97 36.21 31.34
CA PRO A 143 -9.26 35.03 30.80
C PRO A 143 -10.10 34.14 29.87
N GLU A 144 -11.22 34.63 29.34
CA GLU A 144 -12.25 33.79 28.73
C GLU A 144 -12.28 33.82 27.20
N ARG A 145 -11.15 33.51 26.52
CA ARG A 145 -11.15 33.21 25.07
C ARG A 145 -9.91 32.50 24.52
N ARG A 146 -9.37 31.52 25.25
CA ARG A 146 -8.30 30.62 24.72
C ARG A 146 -8.63 29.13 24.79
N ARG A 147 -9.92 28.78 24.66
CA ARG A 147 -10.39 27.39 24.56
C ARG A 147 -11.46 27.18 23.48
N ARG A 148 -11.19 27.55 22.22
CA ARG A 148 -12.04 27.15 21.08
C ARG A 148 -11.24 26.97 19.78
N ARG A 149 -10.33 26.00 19.72
CA ARG A 149 -9.90 25.44 18.41
C ARG A 149 -9.14 24.10 18.47
N ASN A 150 -9.68 23.07 19.13
CA ASN A 150 -9.33 21.69 18.73
C ASN A 150 -10.28 20.59 19.27
N LYS A 151 -11.57 20.67 18.95
CA LYS A 151 -12.52 19.57 19.18
C LYS A 151 -13.49 19.45 18.00
N ARG A 152 -12.98 19.06 16.82
CA ARG A 152 -13.84 18.61 15.71
C ARG A 152 -13.12 17.70 14.72
N SER A 153 -12.71 16.53 15.19
CA SER A 153 -12.38 15.38 14.31
C SER A 153 -12.26 14.03 15.04
N ARG A 154 -12.66 13.93 16.31
CA ARG A 154 -12.82 12.65 17.04
C ARG A 154 -14.29 12.32 17.25
N SER A 155 -15.08 12.21 16.19
CA SER A 155 -16.47 11.73 16.24
C SER A 155 -16.96 11.38 14.84
N ARG A 156 -16.49 10.26 14.29
CA ARG A 156 -17.16 9.42 13.27
C ARG A 156 -16.18 8.31 12.87
N SER A 157 -16.67 7.07 12.78
CA SER A 157 -15.94 5.86 12.42
C SER A 157 -15.35 5.02 13.56
N ARG A 158 -16.07 4.91 14.68
CA ARG A 158 -16.11 3.67 15.49
C ARG A 158 -17.52 3.10 15.45
N ASP A 159 -18.00 2.76 14.25
CA ASP A 159 -19.25 2.01 14.11
C ASP A 159 -19.33 1.31 12.75
N ARG A 160 -18.55 0.24 12.57
CA ARG A 160 -18.71 -0.73 11.45
C ARG A 160 -18.06 -2.08 11.73
N GLY A 161 -17.96 -2.45 13.01
CA GLY A 161 -17.41 -3.73 13.45
C GLY A 161 -18.37 -4.48 14.36
N ARG A 162 -19.52 -4.93 13.84
CA ARG A 162 -20.41 -5.87 14.57
C ARG A 162 -21.51 -6.52 13.72
N ARG A 163 -21.25 -6.93 12.47
CA ARG A 163 -22.16 -7.82 11.71
C ARG A 163 -21.38 -8.68 10.73
N ARG A 164 -20.94 -9.86 11.17
CA ARG A 164 -20.74 -11.10 10.38
C ARG A 164 -20.09 -12.17 11.26
N ASN A 165 -20.88 -12.76 12.16
CA ASN A 165 -20.59 -14.11 12.65
C ASN A 165 -21.89 -14.77 13.16
N ARG A 166 -22.75 -15.19 12.23
CA ARG A 166 -23.93 -16.02 12.51
C ARG A 166 -24.35 -16.79 11.26
N SER A 167 -23.50 -17.72 10.84
CA SER A 167 -23.89 -18.77 9.88
C SER A 167 -22.77 -19.79 9.75
N ARG A 168 -22.71 -20.73 10.71
CA ARG A 168 -22.13 -22.09 10.58
C ARG A 168 -22.24 -22.83 11.92
N ARG A 169 -23.48 -23.09 12.36
CA ARG A 169 -23.81 -24.12 13.36
C ARG A 169 -25.25 -24.61 13.11
N ARG A 170 -25.42 -25.36 12.01
CA ARG A 170 -26.53 -26.29 11.79
C ARG A 170 -26.10 -27.28 10.71
N ARG A 171 -25.36 -28.31 11.09
CA ARG A 171 -25.36 -29.67 10.52
C ARG A 171 -24.84 -30.59 11.62
N ARG A 172 -25.77 -31.01 12.48
CA ARG A 172 -25.79 -32.37 13.02
C ARG A 172 -26.80 -33.11 12.17
#